data_AF-A0A925N8N8-F1
#
_entry.id   AF-A0A925N8N8-F1
#
_cell.length_a   1.000
_cell.length_b   1.000
_cell.length_c   1.000
_cell.angle_alpha   90.00
_cell.angle_beta   90.00
_cell.angle_gamma   90.00
#
_symmetry.space_group_name_H-M   'P 1'
#
loop_
_entity.id
_entity.type
_entity.pdbx_description
1 polymer ?
#
loop_
_entity_poly.entity_id
_entity_poly.type
_entity_poly.pdbx_seq_one_letter_code
_entity_poly.pdbx_strand_id
1 'polypeptide(L)' 'MINNDLDLEHYRRQLAAHKRVQVRDYLQPDAAARLESCLANEVPWTLALRDGAGPRTIAHAEYAAFDAATSA' A
#
# COMPACT_ATOMS: atom_id res chain seq x y z
N MET A 1 9.44 -2.80 12.00
CA MET A 1 9.02 -2.93 13.41
C MET A 1 8.03 -1.83 13.76
N ILE A 2 7.11 -2.09 14.67
CA ILE A 2 6.12 -1.11 15.13
C ILE A 2 6.82 -0.06 16.00
N ASN A 3 6.37 1.18 15.94
CA ASN A 3 6.88 2.28 16.76
C ASN A 3 6.57 2.04 18.25
N ASN A 4 7.60 2.11 19.10
CA ASN A 4 7.48 1.86 20.53
C ASN A 4 6.91 3.06 21.30
N ASP A 5 6.95 4.26 20.72
CA ASP A 5 6.50 5.51 21.33
C ASP A 5 4.99 5.77 21.12
N LEU A 6 4.24 4.75 20.66
CA LEU A 6 2.80 4.86 20.43
C LEU A 6 2.02 4.91 21.75
N ASP A 7 1.21 5.95 21.92
CA ASP A 7 0.23 6.04 23.02
C ASP A 7 -1.02 5.21 22.69
N LEU A 8 -1.00 3.95 23.08
CA LEU A 8 -2.10 3.01 22.85
C LEU A 8 -3.38 3.42 23.57
N GLU A 9 -3.29 4.02 24.76
CA GLU A 9 -4.45 4.41 25.56
C GLU A 9 -5.15 5.64 24.96
N HIS A 10 -4.39 6.56 24.37
CA HIS A 10 -4.95 7.62 23.54
C HIS A 10 -5.72 7.07 22.34
N TYR A 11 -5.12 6.15 21.56
CA TYR A 11 -5.78 5.58 20.39
C TYR A 11 -6.99 4.71 20.72
N ARG A 12 -6.96 4.00 21.85
CA ARG A 12 -8.13 3.26 22.37
C ARG A 12 -9.32 4.17 22.65
N ARG A 13 -9.09 5.29 23.33
CA ARG A 13 -10.14 6.29 23.61
C ARG A 13 -10.70 6.88 22.32
N GLN A 14 -9.83 7.26 21.38
CA GLN A 14 -10.25 7.77 20.08
C GLN A 14 -11.08 6.75 19.30
N LEU A 15 -10.66 5.48 19.27
CA LEU A 15 -11.39 4.42 18.58
C LEU A 15 -12.76 4.16 19.21
N ALA A 16 -12.85 4.16 20.54
CA ALA A 16 -14.12 3.98 21.25
C ALA A 16 -15.12 5.08 20.89
N ALA A 17 -14.66 6.33 20.81
CA ALA A 17 -15.47 7.50 20.49
C ALA A 17 -15.86 7.59 19.00
N HIS A 18 -14.90 7.42 18.10
CA HIS A 18 -15.08 7.73 16.67
C HIS A 18 -15.29 6.49 15.79
N LYS A 19 -15.16 5.28 16.33
CA LYS A 19 -15.22 3.96 15.64
C LYS A 19 -14.16 3.75 14.56
N ARG A 20 -13.46 4.80 14.14
CA ARG A 20 -12.31 4.79 13.24
C ARG A 20 -11.29 5.78 13.75
N VAL A 21 -10.03 5.38 13.73
CA VAL A 21 -8.89 6.24 14.08
C VAL A 21 -7.72 5.95 13.15
N GLN A 22 -6.96 6.99 12.82
CA GLN A 22 -5.69 6.85 12.12
C GLN A 22 -4.55 6.96 13.12
N VAL A 23 -3.69 5.94 13.15
CA VAL A 23 -2.45 5.96 13.92
C VAL A 23 -1.35 6.54 13.05
N ARG A 24 -0.74 7.64 13.49
CA ARG A 24 0.39 8.28 12.80
C ARG A 24 1.67 7.58 13.23
N ASP A 25 2.67 7.59 12.33
CA ASP A 25 4.02 7.08 12.60
C ASP A 25 4.02 5.67 13.22
N TYR A 26 3.14 4.81 12.73
CA TYR A 26 2.92 3.46 13.27
C TYR A 26 4.14 2.56 13.15
N LEU A 27 4.90 2.72 12.07
CA LEU A 27 6.15 2.00 11.85
C LEU A 27 7.32 2.86 12.32
N GLN A 28 8.36 2.19 12.80
CA GLN A 28 9.65 2.85 12.97
C GLN A 28 10.19 3.32 11.60
N PRO A 29 10.93 4.44 11.53
CA PRO A 29 11.34 5.05 10.26
C PRO A 29 12.13 4.11 9.33
N ASP A 30 13.05 3.34 9.90
CA ASP A 30 13.88 2.36 9.19
C ASP A 30 13.02 1.24 8.56
N ALA A 31 12.04 0.75 9.30
CA ALA A 31 11.12 -0.27 8.83
C ALA A 31 10.15 0.25 7.77
N ALA A 32 9.70 1.50 7.91
CA ALA A 32 8.88 2.17 6.89
C ALA A 32 9.67 2.30 5.57
N ALA A 33 10.92 2.76 5.65
CA ALA A 33 11.81 2.86 4.48
C ALA A 33 12.09 1.50 3.85
N ARG A 34 12.35 0.46 4.65
CA ARG A 34 12.57 -0.89 4.11
C ARG A 34 11.32 -1.43 3.41
N LEU A 35 10.14 -1.23 4.00
CA LEU A 35 8.87 -1.67 3.42
C LEU A 35 8.61 -0.96 2.09
N GLU A 36 8.81 0.36 2.03
CA GLU A 36 8.70 1.13 0.80
C GLU A 36 9.62 0.57 -0.28
N SER A 37 10.91 0.36 0.02
CA SER A 37 11.87 -0.22 -0.91
C SER A 37 11.47 -1.62 -1.39
N CYS A 38 10.94 -2.49 -0.51
CA CYS A 38 10.45 -3.81 -0.90
C CYS A 38 9.29 -3.68 -1.89
N LEU A 39 8.30 -2.85 -1.55
CA LEU A 39 7.10 -2.68 -2.36
C LEU A 39 7.45 -2.06 -3.72
N ALA A 40 8.40 -1.14 -3.78
CA ALA A 40 8.81 -0.53 -5.03
C ALA A 40 9.58 -1.48 -5.96
N ASN A 41 10.50 -2.29 -5.41
CA ASN A 41 11.53 -2.95 -6.22
C ASN A 41 11.52 -4.48 -6.21
N GLU A 42 10.94 -5.10 -5.17
CA GLU A 42 11.05 -6.55 -4.97
C GLU A 42 9.72 -7.28 -5.20
N VAL A 43 8.59 -6.57 -5.15
CA VAL A 43 7.27 -7.17 -5.36
C VAL A 43 6.92 -7.17 -6.84
N PRO A 44 6.66 -8.35 -7.45
CA PRO A 44 6.24 -8.45 -8.85
C PRO A 44 4.75 -8.08 -8.96
N TRP A 45 4.44 -6.78 -8.95
CA TRP A 45 3.07 -6.30 -9.07
C TRP A 45 2.40 -6.77 -10.37
N THR A 46 1.08 -6.98 -10.28
CA THR A 46 0.22 -7.27 -11.44
C THR A 46 -1.05 -6.46 -11.33
N LEU A 47 -1.58 -5.99 -12.47
CA LEU A 47 -2.89 -5.36 -12.52
C LEU A 47 -3.97 -6.44 -12.48
N ALA A 48 -4.90 -6.33 -11.52
CA ALA A 48 -6.13 -7.10 -11.54
C ALA A 48 -7.17 -6.38 -12.42
N LEU A 49 -7.57 -7.02 -13.52
CA LEU A 49 -8.54 -6.50 -14.48
C LEU A 49 -9.79 -7.38 -14.50
N ARG A 50 -10.96 -6.75 -14.56
CA ARG A 50 -12.22 -7.43 -14.86
C ARG A 50 -12.92 -6.67 -15.96
N ASP A 51 -13.15 -7.34 -17.09
CA ASP A 51 -13.79 -6.76 -18.27
C ASP A 51 -14.83 -7.73 -18.85
N GLY A 52 -15.32 -7.46 -20.06
CA GLY A 52 -16.31 -8.30 -20.76
C GLY A 52 -15.84 -9.72 -21.07
N ALA A 53 -14.53 -9.99 -21.03
CA ALA A 53 -13.95 -11.32 -21.17
C ALA A 53 -13.78 -12.05 -19.82
N GLY A 54 -14.04 -11.38 -18.70
CA GLY A 54 -13.95 -11.94 -17.35
C GLY A 54 -12.79 -11.40 -16.52
N PRO A 55 -12.49 -12.01 -15.35
CA PRO A 55 -11.37 -11.61 -14.51
C PRO A 55 -10.05 -12.15 -15.07
N ARG A 56 -9.04 -11.28 -15.17
CA ARG A 56 -7.67 -11.63 -15.56
C ARG A 56 -6.65 -10.74 -14.87
N THR A 57 -5.38 -11.15 -14.90
CA THR A 57 -4.26 -10.33 -14.43
C THR A 57 -3.37 -9.94 -15.60
N ILE A 58 -2.79 -8.74 -15.54
CA ILE A 58 -1.81 -8.24 -16.50
C ILE A 58 -0.51 -7.97 -15.76
N ALA A 59 0.62 -8.45 -16.30
CA ALA A 59 1.93 -8.23 -15.69
C ALA A 59 2.28 -6.73 -15.69
N HIS A 60 2.99 -6.24 -14.67
CA HIS A 60 3.35 -4.82 -14.59
C HIS A 60 4.09 -4.31 -15.84
N ALA A 61 5.01 -5.10 -16.40
CA ALA A 61 5.75 -4.73 -17.62
C ALA A 61 4.83 -4.57 -18.85
N GLU A 62 3.82 -5.44 -18.99
CA GLU A 62 2.83 -5.37 -20.06
C GLU A 62 1.92 -4.15 -19.87
N TYR A 63 1.50 -3.89 -18.64
CA TYR A 63 0.70 -2.72 -18.30
C TYR A 63 1.45 -1.40 -18.55
N ALA A 64 2.72 -1.30 -18.12
CA ALA A 64 3.54 -0.11 -18.32
C ALA A 64 3.74 0.24 -19.81
N ALA A 65 3.72 -0.75 -20.70
CA ALA A 65 3.79 -0.52 -22.14
C ALA A 65 2.55 0.19 -22.72
N PHE A 66 1.39 0.11 -22.05
CA PHE A 66 0.17 0.80 -22.52
C PHE A 66 0.25 2.32 -22.31
N ASP A 67 0.88 2.78 -21.23
CA ASP A 67 1.10 4.22 -20.98
C ASP A 67 2.05 4.84 -22.02
N ALA A 68 3.07 4.08 -22.43
CA ALA A 68 4.01 4.50 -23.48
C ALA A 68 3.34 4.65 -24.86
N ALA A 69 2.33 3.82 -25.17
CA ALA A 69 1.61 3.86 -26.44
C ALA A 69 0.56 4.98 -26.53
N THR A 70 0.13 5.55 -25.41
CA THR A 70 -0.90 6.61 -25.35
C THR A 70 -0.30 8.02 -25.39
N SER A 71 1.02 8.15 -25.15
CA SER A 71 1.74 9.42 -25.09
C SER A 71 2.48 9.79 -26.39
N ALA A 72 2.20 9.08 -27.49
CA ALA A 72 2.77 9.28 -28.83
C ALA A 72 1.67 9.59 -29.85
#